data_AF-A0A3C1A8D2-F1
#
_entry.id   AF-A0A3C1A8D2-F1
#
_cell.length_a   1.000
_cell.length_b   1.000
_cell.length_c   1.000
_cell.angle_alpha   90.00
_cell.angle_beta   90.00
_cell.angle_gamma   90.00
#
_symmetry.space_group_name_H-M   'P 1'
#
loop_
_entity.id
_entity.type
_entity.pdbx_description
1 polymer ?
#
loop_
_entity_poly.entity_id
_entity_poly.type
_entity_poly.pdbx_seq_one_letter_code
_entity_poly.pdbx_strand_id
1 'polypeptide(L)'
;MILTSFKKLFASQFLIVFLLISIKLSAEGTKQIMPTASSHGELQLMPSFSNFAWFDCGEDDRLNIHIKTVGEKICFGFGDRINNNGGSISDVQYRLRKPDGTIAMGPVNLPTSGAGYISTYIQATIGPSNLSGNTGGYTALTHTATMTGDYYIEFSYNYSGWGSSDRCRFKYFDITVGNLANQEVDGRVWSKAWQFTSGNQDNEFTGSLFVYADDGIVTKIDFS
;
A
#
# COMPACT_ATOMS: atom_id res chain seq x y z
N MET A 1 40.42 13.52 -41.51
CA MET A 1 39.06 13.90 -41.06
C MET A 1 38.28 12.65 -40.63
N ILE A 2 38.73 11.92 -39.60
CA ILE A 2 38.07 10.68 -39.11
C ILE A 2 37.97 10.63 -37.57
N LEU A 3 38.73 11.46 -36.84
CA LEU A 3 38.85 11.35 -35.38
C LEU A 3 37.71 11.99 -34.56
N THR A 4 36.80 12.74 -35.19
CA THR A 4 35.73 13.48 -34.48
C THR A 4 34.41 12.72 -34.38
N SER A 5 34.23 11.61 -35.12
CA SER A 5 32.97 10.85 -35.14
C SER A 5 32.84 9.87 -33.96
N PHE A 6 33.95 9.27 -33.51
CA PHE A 6 33.92 8.25 -32.44
C PHE A 6 33.54 8.80 -31.07
N LYS A 7 33.81 10.08 -30.76
CA LYS A 7 33.47 10.67 -29.45
C LYS A 7 31.97 10.92 -29.26
N LYS A 8 31.23 11.17 -30.34
CA LYS A 8 29.78 11.39 -30.28
C LYS A 8 28.98 10.10 -30.09
N LEU A 9 29.51 8.97 -30.58
CA LEU A 9 28.87 7.66 -30.40
C LEU A 9 28.91 7.20 -28.93
N PHE A 10 30.04 7.39 -28.24
CA PHE A 10 30.19 7.02 -26.83
C PHE A 10 29.36 7.89 -25.87
N ALA A 11 29.24 9.20 -26.14
CA ALA A 11 28.41 10.10 -25.34
C ALA A 11 26.90 9.83 -25.53
N SER A 12 26.47 9.46 -26.75
CA SER A 12 25.08 9.09 -27.04
C SER A 12 24.68 7.75 -26.40
N GLN A 13 25.61 6.80 -26.27
CA GLN A 13 25.36 5.51 -25.63
C GLN A 13 25.25 5.63 -24.10
N PHE A 14 26.06 6.49 -23.47
CA PHE A 14 25.95 6.75 -22.02
C PHE A 14 24.60 7.41 -21.64
N LEU A 15 24.07 8.31 -22.48
CA LEU A 15 22.79 8.96 -22.24
C LEU A 15 21.60 7.99 -22.39
N ILE A 16 21.71 7.00 -23.28
CA ILE A 16 20.69 5.94 -23.46
C ILE A 16 20.74 4.92 -22.31
N VAL A 17 21.93 4.60 -21.80
CA VAL A 17 22.08 3.70 -20.63
C VAL A 17 21.53 4.33 -19.35
N PHE A 18 21.66 5.66 -19.18
CA PHE A 18 21.08 6.38 -18.04
C PHE A 18 19.55 6.49 -18.11
N LEU A 19 18.94 6.45 -19.30
CA LEU A 19 17.48 6.46 -19.49
C LEU A 19 16.82 5.10 -19.22
N LEU A 20 17.60 4.02 -19.17
CA LEU A 20 17.10 2.64 -18.96
C LEU A 20 17.11 2.21 -17.50
N ILE A 21 17.60 3.05 -16.58
CA ILE A 21 17.37 2.85 -15.14
C ILE A 21 15.96 3.37 -14.84
N SER A 22 14.96 2.61 -15.27
CA SER A 22 13.66 2.68 -14.65
C SER A 22 13.83 2.14 -13.24
N ILE A 23 14.01 3.03 -12.26
CA ILE A 23 13.72 2.69 -10.88
C ILE A 23 12.26 2.24 -10.87
N LYS A 24 12.05 0.93 -10.81
CA LYS A 24 10.75 0.40 -10.41
C LYS A 24 10.62 0.78 -8.95
N LEU A 25 10.09 1.98 -8.72
CA LEU A 25 9.38 2.24 -7.49
C LEU A 25 8.26 1.19 -7.44
N SER A 26 7.84 0.83 -6.24
CA SER A 26 6.93 -0.27 -6.05
C SER A 26 5.67 0.26 -5.38
N ALA A 27 4.54 -0.33 -5.72
CA ALA A 27 3.27 -0.06 -5.08
C ALA A 27 3.37 -0.28 -3.57
N GLU A 28 2.72 0.57 -2.79
CA GLU A 28 2.86 0.64 -1.33
C GLU A 28 2.09 -0.51 -0.66
N GLY A 29 2.81 -1.39 0.04
CA GLY A 29 2.21 -2.61 0.56
C GLY A 29 3.18 -3.54 1.27
N THR A 30 2.79 -4.81 1.32
CA THR A 30 3.60 -5.93 1.81
C THR A 30 5.00 -5.97 1.18
N LYS A 31 5.17 -5.57 -0.08
CA LYS A 31 6.48 -5.58 -0.74
C LYS A 31 7.52 -4.69 -0.03
N GLN A 32 7.11 -3.58 0.58
CA GLN A 32 8.00 -2.64 1.26
C GLN A 32 8.26 -3.06 2.70
N ILE A 33 7.24 -3.56 3.41
CA ILE A 33 7.34 -3.87 4.83
C ILE A 33 7.71 -5.33 5.13
N MET A 34 7.59 -6.21 4.13
CA MET A 34 8.07 -7.60 4.16
C MET A 34 8.96 -7.87 2.93
N PRO A 35 10.23 -7.45 2.94
CA PRO A 35 11.13 -7.63 1.79
C PRO A 35 11.34 -9.09 1.37
N THR A 36 11.13 -10.03 2.29
CA THR A 36 11.15 -11.47 2.04
C THR A 36 9.92 -12.14 2.64
N ALA A 37 9.63 -13.38 2.20
CA ALA A 37 8.57 -14.19 2.80
C ALA A 37 8.82 -14.54 4.27
N SER A 38 10.07 -14.42 4.74
CA SER A 38 10.48 -14.60 6.14
C SER A 38 10.47 -13.30 6.96
N SER A 39 10.24 -12.14 6.35
CA SER A 39 10.12 -10.87 7.07
C SER A 39 8.78 -10.82 7.83
N HIS A 40 8.66 -9.92 8.80
CA HIS A 40 7.54 -9.92 9.75
C HIS A 40 6.71 -8.63 9.79
N GLY A 41 6.97 -7.65 8.91
CA GLY A 41 6.24 -6.40 8.91
C GLY A 41 4.77 -6.58 8.57
N GLU A 42 3.88 -6.07 9.44
CA GLU A 42 2.43 -6.11 9.27
C GLU A 42 1.87 -4.69 9.46
N LEU A 43 0.88 -4.31 8.63
CA LEU A 43 0.07 -3.13 8.90
C LEU A 43 -0.84 -3.42 10.10
N GLN A 44 -0.98 -2.46 11.01
CA GLN A 44 -1.76 -2.64 12.24
C GLN A 44 -2.83 -1.55 12.41
N LEU A 45 -3.96 -1.93 12.99
CA LEU A 45 -4.92 -1.02 13.61
C LEU A 45 -4.91 -1.27 15.11
N MET A 46 -4.70 -0.22 15.89
CA MET A 46 -4.80 -0.30 17.35
C MET A 46 -5.39 1.01 17.92
N PRO A 47 -6.73 1.09 18.05
CA PRO A 47 -7.43 2.31 18.48
C PRO A 47 -7.02 2.84 19.85
N SER A 48 -6.48 2.00 20.72
CA SER A 48 -5.95 2.41 22.03
C SER A 48 -4.61 3.15 21.94
N PHE A 49 -3.91 3.08 20.80
CA PHE A 49 -2.62 3.73 20.57
C PHE A 49 -2.74 4.95 19.67
N SER A 50 -3.45 4.84 18.55
CA SER A 50 -3.78 5.98 17.67
C SER A 50 -5.06 5.69 16.88
N ASN A 51 -5.62 6.73 16.26
CA ASN A 51 -6.80 6.59 15.39
C ASN A 51 -6.42 6.26 13.93
N PHE A 52 -5.22 5.72 13.69
CA PHE A 52 -4.72 5.45 12.35
C PHE A 52 -5.72 4.65 11.52
N ALA A 53 -6.12 5.25 10.39
CA ALA A 53 -7.09 4.73 9.44
C ALA A 53 -8.41 4.25 10.07
N TRP A 54 -8.78 4.77 11.25
CA TRP A 54 -10.05 4.41 11.87
C TRP A 54 -11.22 5.11 11.18
N PHE A 55 -12.42 4.55 11.26
CA PHE A 55 -13.63 5.23 10.76
C PHE A 55 -13.75 6.62 11.38
N ASP A 56 -13.90 7.63 10.51
CA ASP A 56 -14.08 9.03 10.87
C ASP A 56 -12.87 9.62 11.63
N CYS A 57 -11.68 9.06 11.41
CA CYS A 57 -10.44 9.58 11.98
C CYS A 57 -10.13 11.01 11.49
N GLY A 58 -9.31 11.73 12.26
CA GLY A 58 -8.81 13.06 11.89
C GLY A 58 -7.93 13.02 10.64
N GLU A 59 -7.66 14.17 10.03
CA GLU A 59 -6.91 14.25 8.78
C GLU A 59 -5.49 13.69 8.90
N ASP A 60 -4.86 13.88 10.06
CA ASP A 60 -3.51 13.39 10.33
C ASP A 60 -3.46 11.87 10.53
N ASP A 61 -4.59 11.23 10.85
CA ASP A 61 -4.68 9.80 11.08
C ASP A 61 -5.04 9.00 9.81
N ARG A 62 -5.33 9.67 8.69
CA ARG A 62 -5.81 9.03 7.46
C ARG A 62 -4.74 8.15 6.80
N LEU A 63 -5.18 7.05 6.20
CA LEU A 63 -4.42 6.30 5.19
C LEU A 63 -4.88 6.78 3.81
N ASN A 64 -4.11 7.71 3.24
CA ASN A 64 -4.44 8.45 2.03
C ASN A 64 -3.95 7.74 0.77
N ILE A 65 -4.65 7.98 -0.33
CA ILE A 65 -4.41 7.44 -1.66
C ILE A 65 -4.57 8.60 -2.65
N HIS A 66 -3.44 9.09 -3.15
CA HIS A 66 -3.38 10.26 -4.00
C HIS A 66 -3.74 9.94 -5.45
N ILE A 67 -4.76 10.64 -5.97
CA ILE A 67 -5.20 10.56 -7.36
C ILE A 67 -4.83 11.85 -8.10
N LYS A 68 -4.00 11.71 -9.13
CA LYS A 68 -3.55 12.80 -10.00
C LYS A 68 -4.47 12.99 -11.20
N THR A 69 -5.14 11.94 -11.66
CA THR A 69 -5.96 11.99 -12.87
C THR A 69 -7.25 11.22 -12.67
N VAL A 70 -8.37 11.87 -13.00
CA VAL A 70 -9.69 11.21 -13.00
C VAL A 70 -9.65 10.00 -13.92
N GLY A 71 -10.20 8.87 -13.46
CA GLY A 71 -10.15 7.59 -14.16
C GLY A 71 -8.99 6.69 -13.73
N GLU A 72 -8.03 7.16 -12.93
CA GLU A 72 -7.10 6.28 -12.22
C GLU A 72 -7.88 5.27 -11.36
N LYS A 73 -7.31 4.07 -11.19
CA LYS A 73 -7.94 2.96 -10.47
C LYS A 73 -7.28 2.77 -9.12
N ILE A 74 -8.04 2.87 -8.05
CA ILE A 74 -7.61 2.47 -6.71
C ILE A 74 -7.88 0.98 -6.58
N CYS A 75 -6.82 0.17 -6.56
CA CYS A 75 -6.87 -1.28 -6.42
C CYS A 75 -6.33 -1.65 -5.04
N PHE A 76 -7.02 -2.50 -4.28
CA PHE A 76 -6.52 -2.93 -2.98
C PHE A 76 -6.99 -4.31 -2.56
N GLY A 77 -6.25 -4.89 -1.63
CA GLY A 77 -6.58 -6.14 -0.98
C GLY A 77 -5.86 -6.28 0.36
N PHE A 78 -6.40 -7.16 1.19
CA PHE A 78 -5.88 -7.43 2.53
C PHE A 78 -5.84 -8.94 2.75
N GLY A 79 -4.81 -9.40 3.47
CA GLY A 79 -4.67 -10.78 3.88
C GLY A 79 -5.41 -11.08 5.18
N ASP A 80 -4.96 -12.13 5.86
CA ASP A 80 -5.50 -12.53 7.17
C ASP A 80 -5.43 -11.37 8.16
N ARG A 81 -6.52 -11.21 8.92
CA ARG A 81 -6.61 -10.23 10.02
C ARG A 81 -6.43 -10.98 11.32
N ILE A 82 -5.40 -10.61 12.07
CA ILE A 82 -4.88 -11.39 13.19
C ILE A 82 -4.85 -10.53 14.45
N ASN A 83 -5.43 -11.05 15.53
CA ASN A 83 -5.46 -10.37 16.81
C ASN A 83 -4.12 -10.51 17.58
N ASN A 84 -4.06 -9.96 18.80
CA ASN A 84 -2.88 -10.04 19.67
C ASN A 84 -2.45 -11.49 19.98
N ASN A 85 -3.39 -12.42 20.04
CA ASN A 85 -3.18 -13.81 20.45
C ASN A 85 -3.05 -14.77 19.25
N GLY A 86 -2.96 -14.25 18.02
CA GLY A 86 -2.87 -15.06 16.80
C GLY A 86 -4.22 -15.56 16.25
N GLY A 87 -5.34 -15.18 16.86
CA GLY A 87 -6.68 -15.53 16.39
C GLY A 87 -7.16 -14.66 15.23
N SER A 88 -7.98 -15.21 14.35
CA SER A 88 -8.53 -14.49 13.20
C SER A 88 -9.65 -13.51 13.58
N ILE A 89 -9.68 -12.34 12.94
CA ILE A 89 -10.72 -11.31 13.10
C ILE A 89 -11.56 -11.24 11.82
N SER A 90 -12.83 -11.65 11.87
CA SER A 90 -13.67 -11.81 10.67
C SER A 90 -14.57 -10.61 10.34
N ASP A 91 -14.69 -9.64 11.25
CA ASP A 91 -15.64 -8.53 11.19
C ASP A 91 -15.00 -7.17 10.87
N VAL A 92 -13.73 -7.15 10.47
CA VAL A 92 -13.08 -5.91 10.01
C VAL A 92 -13.80 -5.37 8.78
N GLN A 93 -14.35 -4.17 8.90
CA GLN A 93 -14.97 -3.42 7.83
C GLN A 93 -13.99 -2.43 7.23
N TYR A 94 -14.16 -2.15 5.95
CA TYR A 94 -13.49 -1.04 5.29
C TYR A 94 -14.50 -0.07 4.69
N ARG A 95 -14.07 1.17 4.51
CA ARG A 95 -14.76 2.18 3.72
C ARG A 95 -13.73 3.01 2.97
N LEU A 96 -13.98 3.28 1.69
CA LEU A 96 -13.20 4.23 0.90
C LEU A 96 -13.97 5.55 0.84
N ARG A 97 -13.33 6.65 1.22
CA ARG A 97 -13.87 8.01 1.10
C ARG A 97 -13.18 8.78 -0.02
N LYS A 98 -13.96 9.65 -0.66
CA LYS A 98 -13.51 10.61 -1.67
C LYS A 98 -12.84 11.82 -1.00
N PRO A 99 -12.07 12.62 -1.77
CA PRO A 99 -11.50 13.87 -1.29
C PRO A 99 -12.53 14.88 -0.75
N ASP A 100 -13.76 14.85 -1.26
CA ASP A 100 -14.88 15.67 -0.76
C ASP A 100 -15.51 15.13 0.55
N GLY A 101 -14.94 14.08 1.12
CA GLY A 101 -15.41 13.41 2.32
C GLY A 101 -16.59 12.46 2.10
N THR A 102 -17.21 12.39 0.93
CA THR A 102 -18.33 11.44 0.70
C THR A 102 -17.82 10.02 0.44
N ILE A 103 -18.68 9.02 0.59
CA ILE A 103 -18.30 7.61 0.53
C ILE A 103 -18.19 7.15 -0.94
N ALA A 104 -17.04 6.60 -1.32
CA ALA A 104 -16.80 5.99 -2.63
C ALA A 104 -17.18 4.49 -2.66
N MET A 105 -16.86 3.76 -1.58
CA MET A 105 -17.17 2.33 -1.41
C MET A 105 -17.35 1.98 0.06
N GLY A 106 -18.17 0.97 0.35
CA GLY A 106 -18.45 0.52 1.72
C GLY A 106 -19.44 1.41 2.47
N PRO A 107 -19.60 1.24 3.79
CA PRO A 107 -18.88 0.29 4.64
C PRO A 107 -19.32 -1.16 4.38
N VAL A 108 -18.36 -2.07 4.24
CA VAL A 108 -18.61 -3.52 4.14
C VAL A 108 -17.46 -4.29 4.78
N ASN A 109 -17.70 -5.55 5.18
CA ASN A 109 -16.65 -6.41 5.72
C ASN A 109 -15.56 -6.65 4.66
N LEU A 110 -14.30 -6.64 5.09
CA LEU A 110 -13.19 -7.10 4.28
C LEU A 110 -13.38 -8.58 3.93
N PRO A 111 -13.23 -8.95 2.65
CA PRO A 111 -13.30 -10.34 2.22
C PRO A 111 -12.31 -11.23 2.96
N THR A 112 -12.72 -12.45 3.29
CA THR A 112 -11.86 -13.52 3.84
C THR A 112 -11.40 -14.51 2.78
N SER A 113 -11.90 -14.37 1.55
CA SER A 113 -11.55 -15.16 0.37
C SER A 113 -11.99 -14.42 -0.90
N GLY A 114 -11.49 -14.83 -2.06
CA GLY A 114 -11.90 -14.26 -3.35
C GLY A 114 -11.37 -12.84 -3.59
N ALA A 115 -12.16 -12.03 -4.31
CA ALA A 115 -11.76 -10.67 -4.68
C ALA A 115 -11.54 -9.81 -3.42
N GLY A 116 -10.41 -9.11 -3.36
CA GLY A 116 -9.97 -8.31 -2.21
C GLY A 116 -9.19 -9.08 -1.15
N TYR A 117 -9.07 -10.40 -1.25
CA TYR A 117 -8.31 -11.22 -0.31
C TYR A 117 -6.94 -11.61 -0.88
N ILE A 118 -5.89 -11.37 -0.10
CA ILE A 118 -4.51 -11.74 -0.43
C ILE A 118 -4.14 -13.02 0.33
N SER A 119 -4.03 -14.13 -0.39
CA SER A 119 -3.82 -15.44 0.24
C SER A 119 -2.35 -15.82 0.44
N THR A 120 -1.44 -15.22 -0.33
CA THR A 120 -0.02 -15.56 -0.28
C THR A 120 0.87 -14.33 -0.39
N TYR A 121 2.08 -14.45 0.17
CA TYR A 121 3.15 -13.47 0.01
C TYR A 121 3.47 -13.17 -1.47
N ILE A 122 3.46 -14.19 -2.33
CA ILE A 122 3.72 -14.03 -3.76
C ILE A 122 2.65 -13.16 -4.42
N GLN A 123 1.36 -13.38 -4.09
CA GLN A 123 0.30 -12.49 -4.57
C GLN A 123 0.48 -11.06 -4.07
N ALA A 124 0.82 -10.89 -2.79
CA ALA A 124 1.04 -9.58 -2.18
C ALA A 124 2.20 -8.82 -2.83
N THR A 125 3.25 -9.52 -3.27
CA THR A 125 4.41 -8.91 -3.92
C THR A 125 4.21 -8.71 -5.42
N ILE A 126 3.37 -9.49 -6.09
CA ILE A 126 3.00 -9.25 -7.49
C ILE A 126 2.00 -8.10 -7.60
N GLY A 127 1.08 -7.95 -6.65
CA GLY A 127 0.08 -6.87 -6.64
C GLY A 127 -1.24 -7.26 -7.33
N PRO A 128 -2.08 -6.26 -7.69
CA PRO A 128 -3.40 -6.48 -8.30
C PRO A 128 -3.31 -7.08 -9.71
N SER A 129 -3.96 -8.22 -9.94
CA SER A 129 -3.90 -8.94 -11.22
C SER A 129 -4.62 -8.25 -12.38
N ASN A 130 -5.43 -7.22 -12.09
CA ASN A 130 -6.11 -6.39 -13.09
C ASN A 130 -5.23 -5.25 -13.64
N LEU A 131 -4.01 -5.11 -13.13
CA LEU A 131 -3.01 -4.17 -13.64
C LEU A 131 -1.99 -4.89 -14.55
N SER A 132 -1.49 -4.14 -15.53
CA SER A 132 -0.59 -4.61 -16.57
C SER A 132 0.73 -5.10 -15.99
N GLY A 133 1.06 -6.37 -16.20
CA GLY A 133 2.32 -6.98 -15.73
C GLY A 133 2.17 -7.82 -14.46
N ASN A 134 1.00 -7.85 -13.83
CA ASN A 134 0.77 -8.50 -12.54
C ASN A 134 0.13 -9.90 -12.66
N THR A 135 0.52 -10.66 -13.68
CA THR A 135 0.04 -12.04 -13.85
C THR A 135 0.45 -12.89 -12.64
N GLY A 136 -0.52 -13.58 -12.02
CA GLY A 136 -0.30 -14.36 -10.79
C GLY A 136 -0.50 -13.57 -9.49
N GLY A 137 -0.84 -12.27 -9.59
CA GLY A 137 -1.26 -11.44 -8.46
C GLY A 137 -2.62 -11.83 -7.88
N TYR A 138 -3.14 -11.00 -6.97
CA TYR A 138 -4.46 -11.20 -6.37
C TYR A 138 -5.55 -10.45 -7.16
N THR A 139 -6.79 -10.95 -7.11
CA THR A 139 -7.94 -10.21 -7.65
C THR A 139 -8.31 -9.10 -6.68
N ALA A 140 -8.07 -7.85 -7.03
CA ALA A 140 -8.29 -6.71 -6.13
C ALA A 140 -9.75 -6.25 -6.07
N LEU A 141 -10.11 -5.58 -4.97
CA LEU A 141 -11.22 -4.62 -4.98
C LEU A 141 -10.76 -3.39 -5.76
N THR A 142 -11.64 -2.79 -6.56
CA THR A 142 -11.27 -1.68 -7.45
C THR A 142 -12.31 -0.58 -7.44
N HIS A 143 -11.84 0.66 -7.31
CA HIS A 143 -12.63 1.88 -7.55
C HIS A 143 -11.99 2.71 -8.66
N THR A 144 -12.78 3.14 -9.64
CA THR A 144 -12.34 4.13 -10.63
C THR A 144 -12.59 5.53 -10.08
N ALA A 145 -11.52 6.27 -9.82
CA ALA A 145 -11.59 7.59 -9.20
C ALA A 145 -12.35 8.58 -10.08
N THR A 146 -13.32 9.28 -9.48
CA THR A 146 -14.20 10.25 -10.18
C THR A 146 -13.73 11.70 -10.03
N MET A 147 -12.69 11.93 -9.23
CA MET A 147 -12.11 13.24 -8.95
C MET A 147 -10.64 13.07 -8.54
N THR A 148 -9.86 14.13 -8.66
CA THR A 148 -8.46 14.20 -8.21
C THR A 148 -8.39 14.57 -6.72
N GLY A 149 -7.23 14.32 -6.10
CA GLY A 149 -6.98 14.57 -4.68
C GLY A 149 -6.79 13.28 -3.90
N ASP A 150 -6.73 13.41 -2.58
CA ASP A 150 -6.51 12.27 -1.69
C ASP A 150 -7.82 11.60 -1.32
N TYR A 151 -8.00 10.39 -1.86
CA TYR A 151 -8.95 9.44 -1.29
C TYR A 151 -8.33 8.89 -0.01
N TYR A 152 -9.14 8.28 0.85
CA TYR A 152 -8.60 7.60 2.02
C TYR A 152 -9.44 6.39 2.38
N ILE A 153 -8.75 5.33 2.80
CA ILE A 153 -9.38 4.10 3.27
C ILE A 153 -9.39 4.09 4.79
N GLU A 154 -10.53 3.74 5.34
CA GLU A 154 -10.77 3.64 6.77
C GLU A 154 -11.21 2.22 7.13
N PHE A 155 -11.02 1.85 8.39
CA PHE A 155 -11.37 0.56 8.95
C PHE A 155 -12.11 0.69 10.28
N SER A 156 -12.92 -0.32 10.58
CA SER A 156 -13.51 -0.51 11.91
C SER A 156 -13.70 -2.00 12.17
N TYR A 157 -13.76 -2.40 13.43
CA TYR A 157 -14.12 -3.76 13.85
C TYR A 157 -14.58 -3.72 15.31
N ASN A 158 -15.27 -4.77 15.77
CA ASN A 158 -15.70 -4.82 17.15
C ASN A 158 -14.52 -5.25 18.04
N TYR A 159 -14.06 -4.33 18.89
CA TYR A 159 -13.06 -4.61 19.92
C TYR A 159 -13.61 -4.42 21.35
N SER A 160 -14.91 -4.22 21.49
CA SER A 160 -15.60 -4.15 22.78
C SER A 160 -16.02 -5.56 23.24
N GLY A 161 -16.03 -5.79 24.56
CA GLY A 161 -16.36 -7.09 25.16
C GLY A 161 -15.19 -7.74 25.90
N TRP A 162 -15.50 -8.75 26.71
CA TRP A 162 -14.49 -9.46 27.50
C TRP A 162 -13.59 -10.32 26.60
N GLY A 163 -12.28 -10.05 26.60
CA GLY A 163 -11.29 -10.76 25.78
C GLY A 163 -11.18 -10.26 24.33
N SER A 164 -11.93 -9.22 23.96
CA SER A 164 -11.82 -8.59 22.63
C SER A 164 -10.46 -7.90 22.48
N SER A 165 -9.73 -8.22 21.41
CA SER A 165 -8.46 -7.57 21.11
C SER A 165 -8.72 -6.25 20.43
N ASP A 166 -8.15 -5.18 20.96
CA ASP A 166 -8.07 -3.85 20.35
C ASP A 166 -6.97 -3.74 19.30
N ARG A 167 -6.39 -4.87 18.89
CA ARG A 167 -5.30 -4.94 17.90
C ARG A 167 -5.71 -5.84 16.76
N CYS A 168 -5.67 -5.30 15.55
CA CYS A 168 -5.86 -6.03 14.31
C CYS A 168 -4.63 -5.85 13.43
N ARG A 169 -3.96 -6.94 13.09
CA ARG A 169 -2.80 -6.97 12.21
C ARG A 169 -3.21 -7.54 10.86
N PHE A 170 -2.83 -6.90 9.78
CA PHE A 170 -3.00 -7.42 8.43
C PHE A 170 -1.72 -8.13 8.03
N LYS A 171 -1.79 -9.47 7.90
CA LYS A 171 -0.64 -10.29 7.48
C LYS A 171 -0.08 -9.81 6.14
N TYR A 172 -0.98 -9.45 5.22
CA TYR A 172 -0.66 -8.79 3.96
C TYR A 172 -1.57 -7.59 3.75
N PHE A 173 -1.03 -6.54 3.12
CA PHE A 173 -1.83 -5.43 2.63
C PHE A 173 -1.22 -4.95 1.31
N ASP A 174 -2.07 -4.53 0.39
CA ASP A 174 -1.63 -3.90 -0.85
C ASP A 174 -2.66 -2.84 -1.23
N ILE A 175 -2.17 -1.62 -1.51
CA ILE A 175 -2.97 -0.55 -2.07
C ILE A 175 -2.16 0.05 -3.23
N THR A 176 -2.69 -0.11 -4.43
CA THR A 176 -2.01 0.24 -5.67
C THR A 176 -2.90 1.14 -6.52
N VAL A 177 -2.34 2.23 -7.05
CA VAL A 177 -3.02 3.05 -8.04
C VAL A 177 -2.61 2.61 -9.44
N GLY A 178 -3.58 2.29 -10.29
CA GLY A 178 -3.39 2.06 -11.71
C GLY A 178 -3.69 3.31 -12.53
N ASN A 179 -2.82 3.67 -13.47
CA ASN A 179 -3.08 4.74 -14.42
C ASN A 179 -4.14 4.34 -15.47
N LEU A 180 -4.48 5.25 -16.38
CA LEU A 180 -5.44 5.01 -17.46
C LEU A 180 -5.03 3.88 -18.43
N ALA A 181 -3.75 3.54 -18.49
CA ALA A 181 -3.20 2.41 -19.24
C ALA A 181 -3.11 1.11 -18.40
N ASN A 182 -3.72 1.10 -17.20
CA ASN A 182 -3.64 0.03 -16.20
C ASN A 182 -2.21 -0.30 -15.74
N GLN A 183 -1.27 0.63 -15.84
CA GLN A 183 0.06 0.43 -15.25
C GLN A 183 0.06 0.94 -13.82
N GLU A 184 0.77 0.25 -12.93
CA GLU A 184 0.97 0.69 -11.56
C GLU A 184 1.64 2.07 -11.52
N VAL A 185 1.24 2.87 -10.54
CA VAL A 185 1.82 4.17 -10.22
C VAL A 185 2.16 4.19 -8.75
N ASP A 186 3.46 4.31 -8.46
CA ASP A 186 4.00 4.24 -7.11
C ASP A 186 3.92 5.60 -6.37
N GLY A 187 4.22 5.58 -5.07
CA GLY A 187 4.24 6.79 -4.24
C GLY A 187 2.88 7.46 -4.11
N ARG A 188 1.81 6.69 -4.21
CA ARG A 188 0.42 7.18 -4.13
C ARG A 188 -0.22 6.96 -2.76
N VAL A 189 0.32 6.09 -1.93
CA VAL A 189 -0.26 5.78 -0.63
C VAL A 189 0.60 6.40 0.46
N TRP A 190 -0.03 7.11 1.39
CA TRP A 190 0.70 7.83 2.42
C TRP A 190 -0.14 8.00 3.69
N SER A 191 0.53 8.16 4.82
CA SER A 191 -0.08 8.52 6.09
C SER A 191 0.94 9.24 6.96
N LYS A 192 0.47 10.16 7.82
CA LYS A 192 1.29 10.75 8.89
C LYS A 192 1.33 9.88 10.15
N ALA A 193 0.42 8.92 10.26
CA ALA A 193 0.18 8.14 11.47
C ALA A 193 0.33 6.62 11.24
N TRP A 194 1.12 6.21 10.24
CA TRP A 194 1.36 4.80 9.93
C TRP A 194 1.58 3.94 11.20
N GLN A 195 0.85 2.84 11.30
CA GLN A 195 1.05 1.85 12.35
C GLN A 195 1.53 0.53 11.74
N PHE A 196 2.75 0.13 12.10
CA PHE A 196 3.34 -1.14 11.73
C PHE A 196 3.72 -1.94 12.96
N THR A 197 3.79 -3.26 12.82
CA THR A 197 4.28 -4.18 13.85
C THR A 197 5.06 -5.32 13.20
N SER A 198 5.93 -5.97 13.97
CA SER A 198 6.53 -7.26 13.61
C SER A 198 5.73 -8.45 14.16
N GLY A 199 4.58 -8.19 14.78
CA GLY A 199 3.64 -9.17 15.30
C GLY A 199 4.04 -9.83 16.63
N ASN A 200 5.33 -9.99 16.87
CA ASN A 200 5.92 -10.55 18.09
C ASN A 200 7.17 -9.74 18.49
N GLN A 201 7.44 -9.62 19.79
CA GLN A 201 8.59 -8.92 20.35
C GLN A 201 9.95 -9.49 19.90
N ASP A 202 10.01 -10.78 19.56
CA ASP A 202 11.25 -11.43 19.10
C ASP A 202 11.48 -11.25 17.58
N ASN A 203 10.50 -10.71 16.87
CA ASN A 203 10.59 -10.48 15.43
C ASN A 203 11.14 -9.08 15.14
N GLU A 204 12.10 -9.01 14.22
CA GLU A 204 12.63 -7.75 13.71
C GLU A 204 11.78 -7.20 12.56
N PHE A 205 11.59 -5.88 12.56
CA PHE A 205 11.00 -5.18 11.43
C PHE A 205 12.11 -4.79 10.44
N THR A 206 12.10 -5.42 9.26
CA THR A 206 13.13 -5.23 8.21
C THR A 206 12.60 -4.45 7.00
N GLY A 207 11.44 -3.80 7.15
CA GLY A 207 10.81 -3.05 6.08
C GLY A 207 11.54 -1.75 5.73
N SER A 208 11.10 -1.11 4.65
CA SER A 208 11.53 0.24 4.32
C SER A 208 10.33 1.16 4.07
N LEU A 209 10.49 2.43 4.39
CA LEU A 209 9.47 3.47 4.22
C LEU A 209 10.08 4.68 3.52
N PHE A 210 9.25 5.41 2.77
CA PHE A 210 9.66 6.65 2.13
C PHE A 210 8.97 7.83 2.80
N VAL A 211 9.76 8.82 3.20
CA VAL A 211 9.28 10.10 3.70
C VAL A 211 9.34 11.10 2.57
N TYR A 212 8.19 11.70 2.31
CA TYR A 212 8.05 12.78 1.34
C TYR A 212 7.92 14.09 2.11
N ALA A 213 8.87 15.01 1.89
CA ALA A 213 8.84 16.35 2.47
C ALA A 213 8.50 17.39 1.40
N ASP A 214 7.92 18.52 1.83
CA ASP A 214 7.48 19.61 0.95
C ASP A 214 8.64 20.28 0.18
N ASP A 215 9.88 20.09 0.64
CA ASP A 215 11.10 20.56 -0.02
C ASP A 215 11.49 19.73 -1.26
N GLY A 216 10.71 18.68 -1.59
CA GLY A 216 10.94 17.81 -2.73
C GLY A 216 12.00 16.74 -2.49
N ILE A 217 12.52 16.62 -1.25
CA ILE A 217 13.42 15.55 -0.87
C ILE A 217 12.60 14.31 -0.50
N VAL A 218 12.95 13.19 -1.13
CA VAL A 218 12.43 11.87 -0.76
C VAL A 218 13.50 11.14 0.04
N THR A 219 13.19 10.80 1.28
CA THR A 219 14.10 10.07 2.17
C THR A 219 13.61 8.64 2.32
N LYS A 220 14.45 7.66 2.01
CA LYS A 220 14.21 6.26 2.35
C LYS A 220 14.70 6.01 3.78
N ILE A 221 13.83 5.46 4.62
CA ILE A 221 14.18 4.88 5.91
C ILE A 221 14.24 3.37 5.69
N ASP A 222 15.40 2.78 5.99
CA ASP A 222 15.64 1.33 5.92
C ASP A 222 15.84 0.79 7.33
N PHE A 223 15.08 -0.25 7.70
CA PHE A 223 15.11 -0.82 9.05
C PHE A 223 15.90 -2.14 9.14
N SER A 224 16.52 -2.58 8.03
CA SER A 224 17.39 -3.76 8.00
C SER A 224 18.81 -3.51 8.51
#